data_AF-A0A914X7V1-F1
#
_entry.id   AF-A0A914X7V1-F1
#
_cell.length_a   1.000
_cell.length_b   1.000
_cell.length_c   1.000
_cell.angle_alpha   90.00
_cell.angle_beta   90.00
_cell.angle_gamma   90.00
#
_symmetry.space_group_name_H-M   'P 1'
#
loop_
_entity.id
_entity.type
_entity.pdbx_description
1 polymer ?
#
loop_
_entity_poly.entity_id
_entity_poly.type
_entity_poly.pdbx_seq_one_letter_code
_entity_poly.pdbx_strand_id
1 'polypeptide(L)'
;MEKAYDRVPRDLIWWALWKKRIPEQYVCIIQDMYSKAQAAVQTCYGESAAFPVTVGVHQGSALSLYLFIAVLNIICEDLLESAPCTMLYADDIVLGSRDQRDLERKLQKWKD
;
A
#
# COMPACT_ATOMS: atom_id res chain seq x y z
N MET A 1 -1.80 -9.07 -10.97
CA MET A 1 -1.43 -8.03 -9.98
C MET A 1 -1.15 -6.74 -10.73
N GLU A 2 -2.06 -5.78 -10.60
CA GLU A 2 -1.91 -4.45 -11.19
C GLU A 2 -1.22 -3.55 -10.17
N LYS A 3 -0.06 -2.99 -10.55
CA LYS A 3 0.80 -2.03 -9.82
C LYS A 3 0.18 -1.46 -8.54
N ALA A 4 0.29 -2.20 -7.43
CA ALA A 4 -0.40 -1.88 -6.18
C ALA A 4 0.01 -0.51 -5.61
N TYR A 5 1.29 -0.16 -5.74
CA TYR A 5 1.86 1.10 -5.28
C TYR A 5 1.30 2.33 -6.00
N ASP A 6 0.86 2.20 -7.26
CA ASP A 6 0.38 3.32 -8.08
C ASP A 6 -1.10 3.66 -7.81
N ARG A 7 -1.82 2.76 -7.13
CA ARG A 7 -3.28 2.85 -6.96
C ARG A 7 -3.75 3.09 -5.53
N VAL A 8 -2.83 3.09 -4.55
CA VAL A 8 -3.23 3.33 -3.16
C VAL A 8 -3.78 4.76 -3.01
N PRO A 9 -5.03 4.92 -2.53
CA PRO A 9 -5.58 6.24 -2.22
C PRO A 9 -4.79 6.87 -1.08
N ARG A 10 -4.31 8.10 -1.26
CA ARG A 10 -3.52 8.80 -0.23
C ARG A 10 -4.31 9.01 1.06
N ASP A 11 -5.60 9.24 0.96
CA ASP A 11 -6.48 9.39 2.13
C ASP A 11 -6.51 8.15 3.01
N LEU A 12 -6.42 6.96 2.41
CA LEU A 12 -6.31 5.71 3.15
C LEU A 12 -4.97 5.60 3.90
N ILE A 13 -3.89 6.13 3.32
CA ILE A 13 -2.58 6.22 3.98
C ILE A 13 -2.66 7.15 5.20
N TRP A 14 -3.28 8.33 5.06
CA TRP A 14 -3.43 9.27 6.19
C TRP A 14 -4.25 8.67 7.32
N TRP A 15 -5.41 8.09 6.98
CA TRP A 15 -6.26 7.41 7.92
C TRP A 15 -5.54 6.26 8.63
N ALA A 16 -4.74 5.49 7.89
CA ALA A 16 -3.95 4.40 8.44
C ALA A 16 -2.92 4.87 9.48
N LEU A 17 -2.18 5.94 9.16
CA LEU A 17 -1.19 6.52 10.07
C LEU A 17 -1.84 7.04 11.35
N TRP A 18 -3.02 7.69 11.24
CA TRP A 18 -3.79 8.13 12.40
C TRP A 18 -4.27 6.96 13.26
N LYS A 19 -4.79 5.88 12.66
CA LYS A 19 -5.22 4.67 13.40
C LYS A 19 -4.05 4.02 14.15
N LYS A 20 -2.84 4.04 13.57
CA LYS A 20 -1.60 3.57 14.23
C LYS A 20 -1.04 4.56 15.28
N ARG A 21 -1.73 5.67 15.56
CA ARG A 21 -1.36 6.69 16.55
C ARG A 21 0.01 7.34 16.28
N ILE A 22 0.38 7.46 15.01
CA ILE A 22 1.55 8.25 14.61
C ILE A 22 1.26 9.73 14.93
N PRO A 23 2.20 10.47 15.57
CA PRO A 23 1.98 11.87 15.87
C PRO A 23 1.69 12.71 14.63
N GLU A 24 0.76 13.65 14.75
CA GLU A 24 0.26 14.49 13.65
C GLU A 24 1.38 15.21 12.88
N GLN A 25 2.42 15.68 13.60
CA GLN A 25 3.58 16.33 13.00
C GLN A 25 4.27 15.45 11.94
N TYR A 26 4.40 14.15 12.19
CA TYR A 26 4.98 13.23 11.21
C TYR A 26 4.03 12.99 10.03
N VAL A 27 2.72 12.90 10.29
CA VAL A 27 1.73 12.75 9.22
C VAL A 27 1.74 13.96 8.29
N CYS A 28 1.82 15.18 8.84
CA CYS A 28 1.94 16.41 8.06
C CYS A 28 3.22 16.43 7.20
N ILE A 29 4.37 16.04 7.76
CA ILE A 29 5.62 15.95 6.99
C ILE A 29 5.47 14.97 5.82
N ILE A 30 4.86 13.81 6.06
CA ILE A 30 4.64 12.82 5.00
C ILE A 30 3.67 13.38 3.95
N GLN A 31 2.55 13.99 4.35
CA GLN A 31 1.61 14.64 3.44
C GLN A 31 2.29 15.69 2.56
N ASP A 32 3.14 16.53 3.16
CA ASP A 32 3.90 17.55 2.45
C ASP A 32 4.84 16.95 1.40
N MET A 33 5.52 15.84 1.72
CA MET A 33 6.37 15.13 0.75
C MET A 33 5.58 14.68 -0.50
N TYR A 34 4.30 14.33 -0.36
CA TYR A 34 3.46 13.89 -1.47
C TYR A 34 2.65 15.02 -2.14
N SER A 35 2.46 16.17 -1.48
CA SER A 35 1.58 17.26 -1.91
C SER A 35 1.96 17.92 -3.24
N LYS A 36 3.25 17.94 -3.58
CA LYS A 36 3.81 18.55 -4.80
C LYS A 36 4.60 17.54 -5.64
N ALA A 37 4.35 16.25 -5.45
CA ALA A 37 5.04 15.21 -6.18
C ALA A 37 4.79 15.38 -7.70
N GLN A 38 5.87 15.55 -8.46
CA GLN A 38 5.86 15.57 -9.92
C GLN A 38 6.74 14.44 -10.45
N ALA A 39 6.39 13.92 -11.61
CA ALA A 39 7.20 12.96 -12.34
C ALA A 39 7.44 13.45 -13.76
N ALA A 40 8.59 13.08 -14.30
CA ALA A 40 8.95 13.25 -15.70
C ALA A 40 9.54 11.93 -16.21
N VAL A 41 9.38 11.65 -17.50
CA VAL A 41 9.86 10.42 -18.13
C VAL A 41 11.06 10.75 -19.00
N GLN A 42 12.22 10.20 -18.65
CA GLN A 42 13.40 10.26 -19.52
C GLN A 42 13.27 9.22 -20.63
N THR A 43 13.25 9.67 -21.88
CA THR A 43 13.25 8.80 -23.06
C THR A 43 14.56 8.95 -23.84
N CYS A 44 14.79 8.09 -24.85
CA CYS A 44 15.91 8.24 -25.77
C CYS A 44 15.82 9.50 -26.65
N TYR A 45 14.66 10.17 -26.68
CA TYR A 45 14.43 11.42 -27.42
C TYR A 45 14.46 12.67 -26.52
N GLY A 46 14.73 12.50 -25.22
CA GLY A 46 14.74 13.58 -24.23
C GLY A 46 13.79 13.36 -23.06
N GLU A 47 13.76 14.33 -22.15
CA GLU A 47 12.90 14.34 -20.97
C GLU A 47 11.49 14.84 -21.32
N SER A 48 10.45 14.19 -20.81
CA SER A 48 9.08 14.69 -20.95
C SER A 48 8.85 15.93 -20.10
N ALA A 49 7.79 16.68 -20.39
CA ALA A 49 7.29 17.68 -19.43
C ALA A 49 6.92 17.00 -18.10
N ALA A 50 7.15 17.70 -17.00
CA ALA A 50 6.77 17.25 -15.67
C ALA A 50 5.23 17.25 -15.54
N PHE A 51 4.68 16.18 -14.95
CA PHE A 51 3.26 16.05 -14.67
C PHE A 51 3.03 15.70 -13.19
N PRO A 52 1.89 16.12 -12.60
CA PRO A 52 1.62 15.87 -11.18
C PRO A 52 1.33 14.39 -10.92
N VAL A 53 1.86 13.87 -9.81
CA VAL A 53 1.56 12.53 -9.30
C VAL A 53 0.56 12.70 -8.14
N THR A 54 -0.68 12.32 -8.37
CA THR A 54 -1.80 12.54 -7.43
C THR A 54 -2.21 11.30 -6.66
N VAL A 55 -1.83 10.11 -7.14
CA VAL A 55 -2.17 8.81 -6.54
C VAL A 55 -0.92 7.96 -6.35
N GLY A 56 -0.99 7.01 -5.42
CA GLY A 56 0.10 6.10 -5.15
C GLY A 56 1.28 6.73 -4.41
N VAL A 57 2.33 5.92 -4.24
CA VAL A 57 3.55 6.25 -3.51
C VAL A 57 4.79 6.22 -4.42
N HIS A 58 5.84 6.96 -4.07
CA HIS A 58 7.07 6.99 -4.86
C HIS A 58 7.72 5.60 -4.94
N GLN A 59 7.75 5.00 -6.13
CA GLN A 59 8.40 3.71 -6.35
C GLN A 59 9.91 3.83 -6.11
N GLY A 60 10.50 2.93 -5.34
CA GLY A 60 11.93 2.96 -4.99
C GLY A 60 12.28 3.76 -3.72
N SER A 61 11.31 4.44 -3.09
CA SER A 61 11.51 5.04 -1.76
C SER A 61 11.28 4.00 -0.65
N ALA A 62 12.22 3.90 0.30
CA ALA A 62 12.08 3.05 1.48
C ALA A 62 10.87 3.47 2.36
N LEU A 63 10.53 4.76 2.36
CA LEU A 63 9.36 5.28 3.08
C LEU A 63 8.05 4.80 2.47
N SER A 64 7.98 4.71 1.13
CA SER A 64 6.79 4.21 0.42
C SER A 64 6.46 2.77 0.80
N LEU A 65 7.48 1.92 1.02
CA LEU A 65 7.29 0.55 1.49
C LEU A 65 6.68 0.53 2.91
N TYR A 66 7.16 1.39 3.81
CA TYR A 66 6.60 1.49 5.16
C TYR A 66 5.14 1.96 5.15
N LEU A 67 4.82 2.99 4.36
CA LEU A 67 3.45 3.48 4.22
C LEU A 67 2.50 2.43 3.65
N PHE A 68 2.97 1.67 2.65
CA PHE A 68 2.23 0.57 2.07
C PHE A 68 1.96 -0.55 3.08
N ILE A 69 2.99 -0.97 3.83
CA ILE A 69 2.87 -1.97 4.91
C ILE A 69 1.93 -1.46 6.01
N ALA A 70 1.97 -0.17 6.37
CA ALA A 70 1.09 0.39 7.39
C ALA A 70 -0.38 0.32 6.98
N VAL A 71 -0.69 0.64 5.72
CA VAL A 71 -2.05 0.48 5.16
C VAL A 71 -2.46 -0.99 5.12
N LEU A 72 -1.61 -1.87 4.59
CA LEU A 72 -1.89 -3.30 4.56
C LEU A 72 -2.13 -3.86 5.95
N ASN A 73 -1.28 -3.56 6.92
CA ASN A 73 -1.42 -4.06 8.30
C ASN A 73 -2.75 -3.65 8.96
N ILE A 74 -3.38 -2.58 8.49
CA ILE A 74 -4.68 -2.14 9.01
C ILE A 74 -5.84 -2.83 8.30
N ILE A 75 -5.76 -2.96 6.98
CA ILE A 75 -6.75 -3.73 6.20
C ILE A 75 -6.74 -5.20 6.65
N CYS A 76 -5.55 -5.71 6.93
CA CYS A 76 -5.30 -7.10 7.22
C CYS A 76 -5.40 -7.43 8.72
N GLU A 77 -5.59 -6.44 9.61
CA GLU A 77 -5.64 -6.63 11.07
C GLU A 77 -6.74 -7.63 11.48
N ASP A 78 -7.88 -7.62 10.75
CA ASP A 78 -9.03 -8.52 10.97
C ASP A 78 -9.03 -9.76 10.05
N LEU A 79 -8.06 -9.84 9.13
CA LEU A 79 -7.98 -10.87 8.08
C LEU A 79 -6.79 -11.83 8.25
N LEU A 80 -5.73 -11.40 8.95
CA LEU A 80 -4.52 -12.19 9.17
C LEU A 80 -4.73 -13.21 10.29
N GLU A 81 -4.74 -14.49 9.92
CA GLU A 81 -4.53 -15.57 10.88
C GLU A 81 -3.04 -15.81 11.12
N SER A 82 -2.70 -16.42 12.26
CA SER A 82 -1.31 -16.76 12.60
C SER A 82 -0.67 -17.64 11.51
N ALA A 83 0.61 -17.40 11.22
CA ALA A 83 1.39 -18.24 10.31
C ALA A 83 1.32 -19.73 10.75
N PRO A 84 1.15 -20.68 9.80
CA PRO A 84 1.30 -20.54 8.35
C PRO A 84 -0.01 -20.27 7.58
N CYS A 85 -1.12 -19.96 8.27
CA CYS A 85 -2.44 -19.84 7.63
C CYS A 85 -2.61 -18.57 6.78
N THR A 86 -1.91 -17.49 7.08
CA THR A 86 -1.86 -16.28 6.24
C THR A 86 -0.49 -15.62 6.36
N MET A 87 0.13 -15.30 5.22
CA MET A 87 1.41 -14.58 5.17
C MET A 87 1.31 -13.38 4.23
N LEU A 88 1.92 -12.27 4.61
CA LEU A 88 2.05 -11.06 3.80
C LEU A 88 3.51 -10.79 3.51
N TYR A 89 3.82 -10.49 2.25
CA TYR A 89 5.13 -10.03 1.84
C TYR A 89 5.00 -8.96 0.75
N ALA A 90 5.35 -7.71 1.08
CA ALA A 90 5.12 -6.56 0.19
C ALA A 90 3.67 -6.54 -0.33
N ASP A 91 3.45 -6.66 -1.64
CA ASP A 91 2.14 -6.74 -2.28
C ASP A 91 1.57 -8.17 -2.40
N ASP A 92 2.35 -9.20 -2.05
CA ASP A 92 1.93 -10.61 -2.10
C ASP A 92 1.26 -11.08 -0.81
N ILE A 93 0.16 -11.80 -0.98
CA ILE A 93 -0.62 -12.43 0.10
C ILE A 93 -0.71 -13.92 -0.16
N VAL A 94 -0.26 -14.73 0.79
CA VAL A 94 -0.35 -16.18 0.73
C VAL A 94 -1.41 -16.63 1.75
N LEU A 95 -2.49 -17.22 1.23
CA LEU A 95 -3.53 -17.85 2.05
C LEU A 95 -3.29 -19.36 2.10
N GLY A 96 -3.17 -19.89 3.32
CA GLY A 96 -3.01 -21.32 3.59
C GLY A 96 -4.20 -21.87 4.37
N SER A 97 -4.76 -22.98 3.91
CA SER A 97 -5.70 -23.78 4.70
C SER A 97 -5.51 -25.27 4.42
N ARG A 98 -5.93 -26.11 5.37
CA ARG A 98 -5.90 -27.58 5.24
C ARG A 98 -7.14 -28.12 4.50
N ASP A 99 -8.19 -27.31 4.37
CA ASP A 99 -9.44 -27.65 3.69
C ASP A 99 -9.68 -26.67 2.53
N GLN A 100 -9.98 -27.20 1.33
CA GLN A 100 -10.30 -26.42 0.14
C GLN A 100 -11.49 -25.48 0.36
N ARG A 101 -12.55 -25.94 1.05
CA ARG A 101 -13.75 -25.13 1.31
C ARG A 101 -13.44 -23.96 2.22
N ASP A 102 -12.51 -24.15 3.15
CA ASP A 102 -12.06 -23.10 4.05
C ASP A 102 -11.21 -22.06 3.32
N LEU A 103 -10.35 -22.51 2.41
CA LEU A 103 -9.59 -21.61 1.52
C LEU A 103 -10.52 -20.80 0.61
N GLU A 104 -11.56 -21.40 0.04
CA GLU A 104 -12.55 -20.72 -0.79
C GLU A 104 -13.33 -19.65 0.01
N ARG A 105 -13.75 -19.96 1.24
CA ARG A 105 -14.38 -18.97 2.13
C ARG A 105 -13.44 -17.81 2.46
N LYS A 106 -12.16 -18.10 2.76
CA LYS A 106 -11.14 -17.07 3.02
C LYS A 106 -10.95 -16.17 1.80
N LEU A 107 -10.84 -16.76 0.61
CA LEU A 107 -10.73 -16.01 -0.64
C LEU A 107 -11.95 -15.11 -0.88
N GLN A 108 -13.17 -15.58 -0.57
CA GLN A 108 -14.38 -14.78 -0.72
C GLN A 108 -14.41 -13.61 0.26
N LYS A 109 -14.06 -13.85 1.54
CA LYS A 109 -13.95 -12.79 2.56
C LYS A 109 -12.93 -11.70 2.19
N TRP A 110 -11.91 -12.04 1.40
CA TRP A 110 -10.91 -11.10 0.89
C TRP A 110 -11.37 -10.32 -0.35
N LYS A 111 -12.41 -10.78 -1.07
CA LYS A 111 -12.96 -10.10 -2.25
C LYS A 111 -14.04 -9.09 -1.90
N ASP A 112 -14.70 -9.26 -0.76
CA ASP A 112 -15.79 -8.42 -0.26
C ASP A 112 -15.25 -7.18 0.49
#